data_AF-Q8TWF5-F1
#
_entry.id   AF-Q8TWF5-F1
#
_cell.length_a   1.000
_cell.length_b   1.000
_cell.length_c   1.000
_cell.angle_alpha   90.00
_cell.angle_beta   90.00
_cell.angle_gamma   90.00
#
_symmetry.space_group_name_H-M   'P 1'
#
loop_
_entity.id
_entity.type
_entity.pdbx_description
1 polymer ?
#
loop_
_entity_poly.entity_id
_entity_poly.type
_entity_poly.pdbx_seq_one_letter_code
_entity_poly.pdbx_strand_id
1 'polypeptide(L)'
;MRVLQVVGPKDSGKTSFCEEAVKELRGRGYRVGYVKSVGGHGLDLQDRDTGRVPADVRVGVARKETVLFLDLDIDAVLGLLALLGLDYVLVEGFKSRELGVRVGFGGYTEGPTVPAEEIDTSPADAVERYAVKYTADIDCGRCGPGSCRDFRRAVARGEENPDGCAAPEDVTVLVDGKPLGLNPFVGDLVKSVV
;
A
#
# COMPACT_ATOMS: atom_id res chain seq x y z
N MET A 1 -6.63 5.17 3.85
CA MET A 1 -5.29 4.77 3.38
C MET A 1 -5.30 4.52 1.86
N ARG A 2 -4.40 5.19 1.14
CA ARG A 2 -4.13 5.01 -0.29
C ARG A 2 -2.81 4.28 -0.51
N VAL A 3 -2.70 3.51 -1.58
CA VAL A 3 -1.53 2.69 -1.91
C VAL A 3 -0.98 3.05 -3.29
N LEU A 4 0.34 3.26 -3.35
CA LEU A 4 1.11 3.33 -4.59
C LEU A 4 2.17 2.23 -4.57
N GLN A 5 2.27 1.47 -5.66
CA GLN A 5 3.25 0.41 -5.81
C GLN A 5 4.43 0.90 -6.67
N VAL A 6 5.66 0.56 -6.32
CA VAL A 6 6.87 0.95 -7.07
C VAL A 6 7.60 -0.31 -7.53
N VAL A 7 7.75 -0.47 -8.84
CA VAL A 7 8.25 -1.71 -9.48
C VAL A 7 9.30 -1.41 -10.54
N GLY A 8 10.18 -2.38 -10.80
CA GLY A 8 11.26 -2.24 -11.78
C GLY A 8 12.47 -3.14 -11.48
N PRO A 9 13.52 -3.12 -12.31
CA PRO A 9 14.79 -3.82 -12.08
C PRO A 9 15.50 -3.35 -10.80
N LYS A 10 16.52 -4.09 -10.34
CA LYS A 10 17.40 -3.58 -9.27
C LYS A 10 18.16 -2.34 -9.77
N ASP A 11 18.54 -1.46 -8.84
CA ASP A 11 19.34 -0.25 -9.10
C ASP A 11 18.73 0.73 -10.12
N SER A 12 17.40 0.72 -10.24
CA SER A 12 16.66 1.56 -11.18
C SER A 12 16.12 2.87 -10.58
N GLY A 13 16.49 3.24 -9.35
CA GLY A 13 16.02 4.49 -8.69
C GLY A 13 14.76 4.37 -7.82
N LYS A 14 14.13 3.19 -7.72
CA LYS A 14 12.91 2.96 -6.91
C LYS A 14 13.03 3.38 -5.45
N THR A 15 14.13 2.99 -4.80
CA THR A 15 14.35 3.32 -3.38
C THR A 15 14.44 4.83 -3.19
N SER A 16 15.19 5.51 -4.06
CA SER A 16 15.34 6.97 -4.03
C SER A 16 14.00 7.68 -4.24
N PHE A 17 13.18 7.21 -5.18
CA PHE A 17 11.82 7.70 -5.36
C PHE A 17 10.97 7.56 -4.09
N CYS A 18 11.01 6.39 -3.45
CA CYS A 18 10.25 6.16 -2.22
C CYS A 18 10.76 7.03 -1.06
N GLU A 19 12.08 7.15 -0.89
CA GLU A 19 12.70 7.98 0.16
C GLU A 19 12.30 9.45 0.02
N GLU A 20 12.39 9.99 -1.20
CA GLU A 20 12.00 11.37 -1.50
C GLU A 20 10.50 11.59 -1.26
N ALA A 21 9.65 10.70 -1.77
CA ALA A 21 8.21 10.77 -1.58
C ALA A 21 7.83 10.72 -0.09
N VAL A 22 8.37 9.76 0.69
CA VAL A 22 8.09 9.65 2.13
C VAL A 22 8.52 10.92 2.87
N LYS A 23 9.73 11.42 2.58
CA LYS A 23 10.26 12.62 3.24
C LYS A 23 9.35 13.82 3.01
N GLU A 24 8.96 14.06 1.76
CA GLU A 24 8.16 15.21 1.39
C GLU A 24 6.71 15.08 1.88
N LEU A 25 6.05 13.93 1.70
CA LEU A 25 4.69 13.70 2.20
C LEU A 25 4.59 13.83 3.72
N ARG A 26 5.58 13.34 4.47
CA ARG A 26 5.63 13.56 5.94
C ARG A 26 5.81 15.04 6.27
N GLY A 27 6.58 15.78 5.47
CA GLY A 27 6.71 17.25 5.58
C GLY A 27 5.39 17.98 5.33
N ARG A 28 4.51 17.42 4.48
CA ARG A 28 3.13 17.90 4.24
C ARG A 28 2.14 17.51 5.35
N GLY A 29 2.56 16.75 6.35
CA GLY A 29 1.74 16.36 7.50
C GLY A 29 1.05 15.00 7.36
N TYR A 30 1.27 14.26 6.25
CA TYR A 30 0.70 12.93 6.08
C TYR A 30 1.41 11.88 6.93
N ARG A 31 0.64 10.87 7.36
CA ARG A 31 1.13 9.63 7.96
C ARG A 31 1.40 8.64 6.84
N VAL A 32 2.67 8.32 6.62
CA VAL A 32 3.12 7.51 5.47
C VAL A 32 3.74 6.20 5.94
N GLY A 33 3.25 5.08 5.41
CA GLY A 33 3.87 3.77 5.53
C GLY A 33 4.72 3.41 4.33
N TYR A 34 5.69 2.52 4.54
CA TYR A 34 6.56 1.99 3.50
C TYR A 34 6.70 0.47 3.69
N VAL A 35 6.49 -0.28 2.62
CA VAL A 35 6.60 -1.74 2.58
C VAL A 35 7.57 -2.12 1.47
N LYS A 36 8.58 -2.92 1.79
CA LYS A 36 9.55 -3.41 0.82
C LYS A 36 9.49 -4.93 0.74
N SER A 37 9.36 -5.47 -0.46
CA SER A 37 9.61 -6.87 -0.71
C SER A 37 11.11 -7.14 -0.64
N VAL A 38 11.55 -7.73 0.46
CA VAL A 38 12.85 -8.40 0.53
C VAL A 38 12.69 -9.81 -0.06
N GLY A 39 13.67 -10.30 -0.82
CA GLY A 39 13.58 -11.60 -1.50
C GLY A 39 13.47 -12.80 -0.56
N GLY A 40 13.66 -14.02 -1.08
CA GLY A 40 13.48 -15.27 -0.33
C GLY A 40 14.47 -15.54 0.82
N HIS A 41 15.43 -14.66 1.05
CA HIS A 41 16.25 -14.69 2.28
C HIS A 41 15.49 -13.88 3.33
N GLY A 42 15.11 -14.52 4.44
CA GLY A 42 14.36 -13.87 5.51
C GLY A 42 14.99 -12.54 5.95
N LEU A 43 14.19 -11.67 6.56
CA LEU A 43 14.70 -10.43 7.14
C LEU A 43 15.79 -10.75 8.16
N ASP A 44 17.04 -10.41 7.84
CA ASP A 44 18.20 -10.52 8.74
C ASP A 44 18.15 -9.39 9.79
N LEU A 45 17.04 -9.34 10.52
CA LEU A 45 16.78 -8.43 11.63
C LEU A 45 16.81 -9.19 12.96
N GLN A 46 17.44 -10.37 12.99
CA GLN A 46 17.60 -11.15 14.21
C GLN A 46 18.69 -10.54 15.09
N ASP A 47 18.38 -9.40 15.70
CA ASP A 47 19.11 -8.95 16.87
C ASP A 47 18.99 -10.02 17.96
N ARG A 48 20.15 -10.29 18.56
CA ARG A 48 20.43 -11.46 19.38
C ARG A 48 19.42 -11.57 20.54
N ASP A 49 19.13 -12.81 20.93
CA ASP A 49 18.17 -13.24 21.95
C ASP A 49 16.68 -13.21 21.57
N THR A 50 16.12 -12.09 21.10
CA THR A 50 14.67 -12.01 20.75
C THR A 50 14.32 -12.90 19.56
N GLY A 51 15.19 -12.95 18.55
CA GLY A 51 15.00 -13.78 17.36
C GLY A 51 14.99 -15.29 17.64
N ARG A 52 15.57 -15.74 18.75
CA ARG A 52 15.69 -17.16 19.12
C ARG A 52 14.51 -17.71 19.90
N VAL A 53 13.65 -16.85 20.43
CA VAL A 53 12.47 -17.27 21.19
C VAL A 53 11.42 -17.80 20.21
N PRO A 54 10.99 -19.07 20.31
CA PRO A 54 9.97 -19.63 19.43
C PRO A 54 8.57 -19.17 19.88
N ALA A 55 8.18 -17.98 19.46
CA ALA A 55 6.85 -17.42 19.71
C ALA A 55 6.17 -17.03 18.39
N ASP A 56 4.85 -17.18 18.32
CA ASP A 56 4.03 -16.81 17.15
C ASP A 56 4.17 -15.32 16.81
N VAL A 57 4.37 -14.50 17.84
CA VAL A 57 4.66 -13.07 17.73
C VAL A 57 5.85 -12.74 18.62
N ARG A 58 6.85 -12.05 18.05
CA ARG A 58 7.98 -11.50 18.83
C ARG A 58 7.97 -9.99 18.73
N VAL A 59 8.14 -9.32 19.87
CA VAL A 59 8.14 -7.86 19.95
C VAL A 59 9.38 -7.39 20.69
N GLY A 60 10.18 -6.55 20.03
CA GLY A 60 11.25 -5.79 20.66
C GLY A 60 10.76 -4.37 20.92
N VAL A 61 10.81 -3.91 22.19
CA VAL A 61 10.43 -2.55 22.57
C VAL A 61 11.66 -1.81 23.06
N ALA A 62 12.05 -0.76 22.35
CA ALA A 62 13.10 0.18 22.75
C ALA A 62 12.49 1.53 23.14
N ARG A 63 13.31 2.44 23.70
CA ARG A 63 12.83 3.76 24.17
C ARG A 63 12.15 4.62 23.09
N LYS A 64 12.48 4.41 21.81
CA LYS A 64 12.00 5.23 20.69
C LYS A 64 11.35 4.43 19.58
N GLU A 65 11.51 3.11 19.58
CA GLU A 65 11.18 2.27 18.43
C GLU A 65 10.63 0.94 18.94
N THR A 66 9.74 0.35 18.15
CA THR A 66 9.19 -0.99 18.39
C THR A 66 9.35 -1.78 17.10
N VAL A 67 9.85 -3.01 17.24
CA VAL A 67 9.98 -3.95 16.13
C VAL A 67 9.07 -5.13 16.40
N LEU A 68 8.22 -5.46 15.42
CA LEU A 68 7.36 -6.64 15.45
C LEU A 68 7.88 -7.64 14.42
N PHE A 69 8.07 -8.88 14.85
CA PHE A 69 8.32 -10.01 13.96
C PHE A 69 7.04 -10.83 13.88
N LEU A 70 6.41 -10.80 12.72
CA LEU A 70 5.14 -11.44 12.43
C LEU A 70 5.30 -12.25 11.14
N ASP A 71 4.66 -13.42 11.08
CA ASP A 71 4.51 -14.20 9.85
C ASP A 71 3.20 -13.80 9.17
N LEU A 72 3.25 -12.79 8.31
CA LEU A 72 2.09 -12.24 7.61
C LEU A 72 2.34 -12.19 6.10
N ASP A 73 1.29 -12.50 5.34
CA ASP A 73 1.25 -12.17 3.92
C ASP A 73 1.03 -10.65 3.70
N ILE A 74 1.23 -10.19 2.46
CA ILE A 74 1.12 -8.77 2.13
C ILE A 74 -0.29 -8.21 2.38
N ASP A 75 -1.34 -9.02 2.23
CA ASP A 75 -2.72 -8.55 2.44
C ASP A 75 -2.98 -8.30 3.94
N ALA A 76 -2.52 -9.19 4.81
CA ALA A 76 -2.58 -8.99 6.26
C ALA A 76 -1.71 -7.80 6.72
N VAL A 77 -0.53 -7.59 6.12
CA VAL A 77 0.28 -6.39 6.38
C VAL A 77 -0.47 -5.12 5.99
N LEU A 78 -1.08 -5.06 4.81
CA LEU A 78 -1.86 -3.89 4.39
C LEU A 78 -3.09 -3.67 5.27
N GLY A 79 -3.74 -4.73 5.73
CA GLY A 79 -4.82 -4.66 6.73
C GLY A 79 -4.36 -4.05 8.05
N LEU A 80 -3.21 -4.48 8.57
CA LEU A 80 -2.61 -3.90 9.79
C LEU A 80 -2.25 -2.42 9.60
N LEU A 81 -1.67 -2.06 8.46
CA LEU A 81 -1.32 -0.67 8.15
C LEU A 81 -2.56 0.23 8.02
N ALA A 82 -3.68 -0.30 7.51
CA ALA A 82 -4.94 0.42 7.47
C ALA A 82 -5.44 0.76 8.88
N LEU A 83 -5.34 -0.17 9.84
CA LEU A 83 -5.70 0.07 11.25
C LEU A 83 -4.82 1.12 11.94
N LEU A 84 -3.58 1.30 11.49
CA LEU A 84 -2.69 2.32 12.06
C LEU A 84 -3.08 3.75 11.67
N GLY A 85 -4.07 3.94 10.79
CA GLY A 85 -4.56 5.26 10.37
C GLY A 85 -3.54 6.01 9.50
N LEU A 86 -2.93 5.30 8.55
CA LEU A 86 -2.02 5.88 7.56
C LEU A 86 -2.80 6.49 6.39
N ASP A 87 -2.29 7.61 5.87
CA ASP A 87 -2.84 8.28 4.70
C ASP A 87 -2.37 7.61 3.42
N TYR A 88 -1.05 7.36 3.32
CA TYR A 88 -0.40 6.73 2.17
C TYR A 88 0.45 5.54 2.59
N VAL A 89 0.50 4.51 1.74
CA VAL A 89 1.46 3.41 1.83
C VAL A 89 2.16 3.23 0.49
N LEU A 90 3.49 3.32 0.50
CA LEU A 90 4.35 3.02 -0.64
C LEU A 90 4.79 1.56 -0.57
N VAL A 91 4.54 0.79 -1.63
CA VAL A 91 4.91 -0.63 -1.70
C VAL A 91 5.99 -0.82 -2.77
N GLU A 92 7.25 -1.00 -2.37
CA GLU A 92 8.34 -1.32 -3.28
C GLU A 92 8.44 -2.84 -3.51
N GLY A 93 8.19 -3.28 -4.75
CA GLY A 93 8.27 -4.70 -5.14
C GLY A 93 6.89 -5.35 -5.33
N PHE A 94 6.77 -6.64 -5.00
CA PHE A 94 5.54 -7.44 -5.20
C PHE A 94 5.01 -7.45 -6.64
N LYS A 95 5.89 -7.59 -7.65
CA LYS A 95 5.55 -7.52 -9.09
C LYS A 95 4.39 -8.44 -9.51
N SER A 96 4.24 -9.60 -8.87
CA SER A 96 3.16 -10.56 -9.14
C SER A 96 1.79 -10.16 -8.60
N ARG A 97 1.68 -9.04 -7.87
CA ARG A 97 0.45 -8.56 -7.24
C ARG A 97 0.14 -7.12 -7.70
N GLU A 98 -1.11 -6.83 -8.07
CA GLU A 98 -1.57 -5.49 -8.46
C GLU A 98 -2.19 -4.76 -7.25
N LEU A 99 -1.37 -4.39 -6.26
CA LEU A 99 -1.83 -3.85 -4.96
C LEU A 99 -2.38 -2.41 -5.03
N GLY A 100 -2.09 -1.70 -6.11
CA GLY A 100 -2.48 -0.31 -6.38
C GLY A 100 -2.07 0.09 -7.78
N VAL A 101 -2.07 1.39 -8.07
CA VAL A 101 -1.38 1.92 -9.27
C VAL A 101 0.12 1.75 -9.07
N ARG A 102 0.83 1.46 -10.15
CA ARG A 102 2.27 1.19 -10.16
C ARG A 102 3.03 2.35 -10.79
N VAL A 103 4.15 2.72 -10.19
CA VAL A 103 5.21 3.47 -10.87
C VAL A 103 6.25 2.48 -11.36
N GLY A 104 6.42 2.40 -12.68
CA GLY A 104 7.27 1.43 -13.36
C GLY A 104 8.61 2.02 -13.77
N PHE A 105 9.70 1.59 -13.14
CA PHE A 105 11.06 2.00 -13.47
C PHE A 105 11.72 1.04 -14.46
N GLY A 106 12.57 1.58 -15.35
CA GLY A 106 13.41 0.76 -16.23
C GLY A 106 12.59 0.03 -17.28
N GLY A 107 11.58 0.70 -17.84
CA GLY A 107 10.71 0.15 -18.89
C GLY A 107 9.65 -0.84 -18.41
N TYR A 108 9.37 -0.93 -17.11
CA TYR A 108 8.29 -1.77 -16.60
C TYR A 108 6.91 -1.13 -16.90
N THR A 109 6.03 -1.86 -17.60
CA THR A 109 4.74 -1.31 -18.08
C THR A 109 3.53 -2.22 -17.83
N GLU A 110 3.71 -3.36 -17.15
CA GLU A 110 2.62 -4.33 -16.96
C GLU A 110 1.60 -3.89 -15.90
N GLY A 111 0.31 -4.14 -16.14
CA GLY A 111 -0.77 -3.82 -15.20
C GLY A 111 -1.13 -2.32 -15.18
N PRO A 112 -1.70 -1.80 -14.08
CA PRO A 112 -2.03 -0.38 -13.94
C PRO A 112 -0.77 0.45 -13.65
N THR A 113 0.08 0.63 -14.66
CA THR A 113 1.42 1.23 -14.49
C THR A 113 1.54 2.58 -15.19
N VAL A 114 2.13 3.54 -14.47
CA VAL A 114 2.68 4.79 -14.96
C VAL A 114 4.19 4.61 -15.12
N PRO A 115 4.77 4.72 -16.32
CA PRO A 115 6.22 4.70 -16.49
C PRO A 115 6.87 5.84 -15.69
N ALA A 116 7.92 5.53 -14.93
CA ALA A 116 8.61 6.52 -14.09
C ALA A 116 9.19 7.67 -14.93
N GLU A 117 9.57 7.37 -16.17
CA GLU A 117 10.10 8.32 -17.13
C GLU A 117 9.04 9.31 -17.66
N GLU A 118 7.75 9.01 -17.47
CA GLU A 118 6.62 9.89 -17.83
C GLU A 118 6.15 10.78 -16.66
N ILE A 119 6.72 10.61 -15.47
CA ILE A 119 6.43 11.44 -14.30
C ILE A 119 7.30 12.69 -14.34
N ASP A 120 6.67 13.85 -14.53
CA ASP A 120 7.30 15.17 -14.62
C ASP A 120 7.17 16.01 -13.34
N THR A 121 6.58 15.45 -12.29
CA THR A 121 6.38 16.09 -10.97
C THR A 121 7.33 15.52 -9.91
N SER A 122 7.29 16.05 -8.68
CA SER A 122 8.01 15.43 -7.56
C SER A 122 7.46 14.02 -7.26
N PRO A 123 8.26 13.13 -6.62
CA PRO A 123 7.76 11.84 -6.17
C PRO A 123 6.56 11.93 -5.23
N ALA A 124 6.47 12.95 -4.36
CA ALA A 124 5.29 13.13 -3.51
C ALA A 124 4.05 13.52 -4.31
N ASP A 125 4.18 14.43 -5.27
CA ASP A 125 3.07 14.82 -6.16
C ASP A 125 2.59 13.63 -6.99
N ALA A 126 3.50 12.76 -7.43
CA ALA A 126 3.15 11.51 -8.10
C ALA A 126 2.37 10.56 -7.17
N VAL A 127 2.75 10.45 -5.90
CA VAL A 127 1.98 9.67 -4.92
C VAL A 127 0.59 10.24 -4.73
N GLU A 128 0.43 11.55 -4.52
CA GLU A 128 -0.90 12.16 -4.36
C GLU A 128 -1.76 11.98 -5.61
N ARG A 129 -1.15 12.06 -6.80
CA ARG A 129 -1.84 11.92 -8.08
C ARG A 129 -2.27 10.49 -8.41
N TYR A 130 -1.50 9.48 -8.02
CA TYR A 130 -1.69 8.12 -8.51
C TYR A 130 -2.02 7.10 -7.42
N ALA A 131 -1.75 7.37 -6.13
CA ALA A 131 -2.09 6.44 -5.07
C ALA A 131 -3.61 6.31 -4.96
N VAL A 132 -4.11 5.08 -5.06
CA VAL A 132 -5.55 4.80 -4.98
C VAL A 132 -5.89 4.18 -3.64
N LYS A 133 -7.15 4.31 -3.26
CA LYS A 133 -7.68 3.61 -2.09
C LYS A 133 -7.41 2.10 -2.14
N TYR A 134 -6.92 1.55 -1.03
CA TYR A 134 -6.81 0.10 -0.88
C TYR A 134 -8.18 -0.50 -0.56
N THR A 135 -8.67 -1.36 -1.46
CA THR A 135 -10.03 -1.92 -1.40
C THR A 135 -10.07 -3.44 -1.27
N ALA A 136 -8.91 -4.10 -1.16
CA ALA A 136 -8.80 -5.56 -1.18
C ALA A 136 -9.56 -6.22 -2.35
N ASP A 137 -9.59 -5.55 -3.51
CA ASP A 137 -10.15 -6.07 -4.77
C ASP A 137 -11.60 -6.56 -4.69
N ILE A 138 -12.44 -5.87 -3.93
CA ILE A 138 -13.87 -6.22 -3.78
C ILE A 138 -14.72 -6.13 -5.04
N ASP A 139 -14.24 -5.45 -6.09
CA ASP A 139 -14.94 -5.28 -7.36
C ASP A 139 -16.44 -4.94 -7.21
N CYS A 140 -16.74 -3.98 -6.33
CA CYS A 140 -18.13 -3.70 -5.94
C CYS A 140 -19.02 -3.10 -7.06
N GLY A 141 -18.45 -2.76 -8.22
CA GLY A 141 -19.18 -2.23 -9.38
C GLY A 141 -19.79 -0.83 -9.19
N ARG A 142 -19.35 -0.06 -8.18
CA ARG A 142 -19.88 1.27 -7.87
C ARG A 142 -19.07 2.43 -8.45
N CYS A 143 -17.88 2.17 -9.01
CA CYS A 143 -17.08 3.16 -9.75
C CYS A 143 -17.29 2.99 -11.27
N GLY A 144 -17.04 4.05 -12.04
CA GLY A 144 -17.25 4.10 -13.50
C GLY A 144 -16.61 2.95 -14.29
N PRO A 145 -15.37 2.51 -13.97
CA PRO A 145 -14.67 1.47 -14.72
C PRO A 145 -15.12 0.01 -14.46
N GLY A 146 -16.12 -0.23 -13.58
CA GLY A 146 -16.72 -1.56 -13.39
C GLY A 146 -15.92 -2.56 -12.54
N SER A 147 -14.58 -2.50 -12.54
CA SER A 147 -13.70 -3.29 -11.65
C SER A 147 -12.65 -2.42 -10.96
N CYS A 148 -12.13 -2.87 -9.81
CA CYS A 148 -11.02 -2.23 -9.09
C CYS A 148 -9.76 -2.17 -9.95
N ARG A 149 -9.52 -3.20 -10.76
CA ARG A 149 -8.40 -3.26 -11.69
C ARG A 149 -8.51 -2.22 -12.81
N ASP A 150 -9.68 -2.12 -13.43
CA ASP A 150 -9.90 -1.15 -14.51
C ASP A 150 -9.87 0.27 -13.97
N PHE A 151 -10.36 0.49 -12.75
CA PHE A 151 -10.21 1.78 -12.05
C PHE A 151 -8.74 2.15 -11.87
N ARG A 152 -7.89 1.25 -11.38
CA ARG A 152 -6.44 1.50 -11.27
C ARG A 152 -5.81 1.81 -12.63
N ARG A 153 -6.22 1.13 -13.70
CA ARG A 153 -5.72 1.40 -15.06
C ARG A 153 -6.14 2.78 -15.56
N ALA A 154 -7.38 3.18 -15.33
CA ALA A 154 -7.88 4.50 -15.70
C ALA A 154 -7.15 5.60 -14.93
N VAL A 155 -6.93 5.44 -13.62
CA VAL A 155 -6.13 6.38 -12.82
C VAL A 155 -4.69 6.46 -13.33
N ALA A 156 -4.06 5.32 -13.65
CA ALA A 156 -2.70 5.30 -14.21
C ALA A 156 -2.59 6.06 -15.55
N ARG A 157 -3.66 6.09 -16.34
CA ARG A 157 -3.73 6.85 -17.60
C ARG A 157 -4.17 8.30 -17.43
N GLY A 158 -4.50 8.72 -16.21
CA GLY A 158 -5.08 10.04 -15.94
C GLY A 158 -6.52 10.21 -16.42
N GLU A 159 -7.23 9.11 -16.66
CA GLU A 159 -8.63 9.09 -17.12
C GLU A 159 -9.63 9.18 -15.96
N GLU A 160 -9.20 8.89 -14.74
CA GLU A 160 -10.01 8.90 -13.51
C GLU A 160 -9.28 9.57 -12.35
N ASN A 161 -10.05 10.13 -11.41
CA ASN A 161 -9.51 10.69 -10.16
C ASN A 161 -9.14 9.53 -9.20
N PRO A 162 -7.94 9.50 -8.59
CA PRO A 162 -7.56 8.51 -7.57
C PRO A 162 -8.56 8.40 -6.40
N ASP A 163 -9.28 9.48 -6.10
CA ASP A 163 -10.32 9.55 -5.07
C ASP A 163 -11.73 9.17 -5.55
N GLY A 164 -11.89 8.75 -6.81
CA GLY A 164 -13.17 8.37 -7.40
C GLY A 164 -13.77 7.06 -6.86
N CYS A 165 -13.12 6.38 -5.93
CA CYS A 165 -13.61 5.10 -5.39
C CYS A 165 -14.71 5.33 -4.32
N ALA A 166 -15.91 4.80 -4.57
CA ALA A 166 -17.05 4.94 -3.67
C ALA A 166 -17.00 4.10 -2.37
N ALA A 167 -16.01 3.21 -2.21
CA ALA A 167 -15.90 2.39 -1.00
C ALA A 167 -15.81 3.29 0.26
N PRO A 168 -16.25 2.83 1.46
CA PRO A 168 -16.18 3.59 2.71
C PRO A 168 -14.74 3.67 3.27
N GLU A 169 -14.28 4.84 3.72
CA GLU A 169 -12.88 5.07 4.18
C GLU A 169 -12.69 5.00 5.70
N ASP A 170 -13.77 5.16 6.44
CA ASP A 170 -13.84 5.31 7.89
C ASP A 170 -14.16 4.01 8.64
N VAL A 171 -14.29 2.90 7.90
CA VAL A 171 -14.52 1.55 8.46
C VAL A 171 -13.54 0.59 7.85
N THR A 172 -12.83 -0.14 8.71
CA THR A 172 -11.96 -1.27 8.33
C THR A 172 -12.48 -2.52 9.02
N VAL A 173 -12.75 -3.58 8.25
CA VAL A 173 -13.13 -4.89 8.76
C VAL A 173 -12.02 -5.88 8.43
N LEU A 174 -11.58 -6.65 9.42
CA LEU A 174 -10.65 -7.76 9.23
C LEU A 174 -11.36 -9.08 9.53
N VAL A 175 -11.17 -10.08 8.69
CA VAL A 175 -11.61 -11.47 8.90
C VAL A 175 -10.38 -12.36 8.85
N ASP A 176 -10.10 -13.09 9.94
CA ASP A 176 -8.87 -13.88 10.10
C ASP A 176 -7.59 -13.08 9.83
N GLY A 177 -7.58 -11.81 10.27
CA GLY A 177 -6.47 -10.88 10.07
C GLY A 177 -6.33 -10.29 8.66
N LYS A 178 -7.19 -10.69 7.72
CA LYS A 178 -7.19 -10.19 6.34
C LYS A 178 -8.19 -9.06 6.14
N PRO A 179 -7.83 -8.00 5.41
CA PRO A 179 -8.75 -6.91 5.11
C PRO A 179 -9.90 -7.40 4.25
N LEU A 180 -11.13 -7.20 4.73
CA LEU A 180 -12.35 -7.36 3.95
C LEU A 180 -12.75 -6.00 3.43
N GLY A 181 -12.60 -5.78 2.12
CA GLY A 181 -13.12 -4.56 1.53
C GLY A 181 -14.63 -4.52 1.64
N LEU A 182 -15.18 -3.32 1.76
CA LEU A 182 -16.61 -3.11 1.91
C LEU A 182 -17.13 -2.31 0.73
N ASN A 183 -18.29 -2.72 0.21
CA ASN A 183 -19.07 -1.83 -0.64
C ASN A 183 -19.76 -0.75 0.22
N PRO A 184 -20.30 0.34 -0.38
CA PRO A 184 -20.90 1.43 0.38
C PRO A 184 -22.01 0.98 1.33
N PHE A 185 -22.92 0.12 0.84
CA PHE A 185 -24.06 -0.37 1.64
C PHE A 185 -23.60 -1.14 2.88
N VAL A 186 -22.63 -2.06 2.73
CA VAL A 186 -22.13 -2.85 3.87
C VAL A 186 -21.35 -1.95 4.84
N GLY A 187 -20.60 -0.97 4.33
CA GLY A 187 -19.96 0.04 5.17
C GLY A 187 -20.95 0.77 6.07
N ASP A 188 -22.01 1.32 5.49
CA ASP A 188 -23.03 2.06 6.23
C ASP A 188 -23.78 1.18 7.23
N LEU A 189 -24.06 -0.08 6.85
CA LEU A 189 -24.65 -1.06 7.75
C LEU A 189 -23.75 -1.30 8.98
N VAL A 190 -22.45 -1.55 8.77
CA VAL A 190 -21.52 -1.79 9.89
C VAL A 190 -21.47 -0.58 10.82
N LYS A 191 -21.41 0.65 10.29
CA LYS A 191 -21.42 1.89 11.10
C LYS A 191 -22.67 2.02 11.96
N SER A 192 -23.81 1.56 11.49
CA SER A 192 -25.08 1.69 12.21
C SER A 192 -25.22 0.74 13.41
N VAL A 193 -24.35 -0.27 13.49
CA VAL A 193 -24.41 -1.32 14.52
C VAL A 193 -23.39 -1.10 15.64
N VAL A 194 -22.38 -0.24 15.43
CA VAL A 194 -21.30 0.03 16.39
C VAL A 194 -21.36 1.42 16.99
#